data_AF-A0A0G1U2G0-F1
#
_entry.id   AF-A0A0G1U2G0-F1
#
_cell.length_a   1.000
_cell.length_b   1.000
_cell.length_c   1.000
_cell.angle_alpha   90.00
_cell.angle_beta   90.00
_cell.angle_gamma   90.00
#
_symmetry.space_group_name_H-M   'P 1'
#
loop_
_entity.id
_entity.type
_entity.pdbx_description
1 polymer ?
#
loop_
_entity_poly.entity_id
_entity_poly.type
_entity_poly.pdbx_seq_one_letter_code
_entity_poly.pdbx_strand_id
1 'polypeptide(L)'
;NDTKIPIYTNCITTEAWMIQLSARYILEWLETNNLLNDLAEKPNIKEMDESDSKIWLISFLANETEDKTTLQLQHTIQELIHSLSHIFLQSLAIESGLDIASFGELLLPNVLSFIIYAGESDVGGLSASFNQGLSQIVDSISEQMRSCKFDPSCSEDDDGACVGCLHLPRGCVEFNEKLSRAYAFGGKTKSLTVKNILVGFLDIKNK
;
A
#
# COMPACT_ATOMS: atom_id res chain seq x y z
N ASN A 1 21.61 36.76 -20.75
CA ASN A 1 22.29 35.51 -20.37
C ASN A 1 21.25 34.50 -19.93
N ASP A 2 20.80 33.67 -20.86
CA ASP A 2 19.78 32.64 -20.65
C ASP A 2 20.50 31.29 -20.48
N THR A 3 21.07 31.05 -19.29
CA THR A 3 21.75 29.78 -18.98
C THR A 3 20.70 28.73 -18.64
N LYS A 4 20.21 28.01 -19.65
CA LYS A 4 19.37 26.82 -19.47
C LYS A 4 20.26 25.62 -19.16
N ILE A 5 19.93 24.88 -18.11
CA ILE A 5 20.57 23.61 -17.76
C ILE A 5 19.84 22.51 -18.54
N PRO A 6 20.49 21.80 -19.47
CA PRO A 6 19.86 20.68 -20.16
C PRO A 6 19.67 19.51 -19.18
N ILE A 7 18.42 19.11 -18.96
CA ILE A 7 18.08 17.88 -18.24
C ILE A 7 17.90 16.80 -19.31
N TYR A 8 18.78 15.81 -19.29
CA TYR A 8 18.68 14.64 -20.15
C TYR A 8 17.83 13.58 -19.44
N THR A 9 16.76 13.14 -20.09
CA THR A 9 15.91 12.04 -19.62
C THR A 9 16.06 10.85 -20.56
N ASN A 10 15.99 9.64 -20.00
CA ASN A 10 15.89 8.40 -20.77
C ASN A 10 14.48 7.87 -20.62
N CYS A 11 13.82 7.57 -21.74
CA CYS A 11 12.51 6.91 -21.73
C CYS A 11 12.73 5.42 -21.96
N ILE A 12 12.35 4.61 -20.97
CA ILE A 12 12.47 3.16 -21.03
C ILE A 12 11.08 2.54 -21.08
N THR A 13 10.95 1.47 -21.87
CA THR A 13 9.78 0.58 -21.79
C THR A 13 10.14 -0.53 -20.81
N THR A 14 9.30 -0.75 -19.80
CA THR A 14 9.54 -1.74 -18.75
C THR A 14 8.28 -2.53 -18.42
N GLU A 15 8.46 -3.61 -17.67
CA GLU A 15 7.39 -4.43 -17.11
C GLU A 15 6.85 -3.80 -15.83
N ALA A 16 5.56 -4.00 -15.57
CA ALA A 16 4.93 -3.53 -14.36
C ALA A 16 3.73 -4.39 -13.97
N TRP A 17 3.53 -4.55 -12.67
CA TRP A 17 2.31 -5.11 -12.09
C TRP A 17 1.46 -3.98 -11.56
N MET A 18 0.19 -3.95 -11.97
CA MET A 18 -0.81 -3.09 -11.35
C MET A 18 -1.65 -3.93 -10.40
N ILE A 19 -1.66 -3.55 -9.13
CA ILE A 19 -2.51 -4.14 -8.11
C ILE A 19 -3.61 -3.13 -7.82
N GLN A 20 -4.86 -3.52 -8.08
CA GLN A 20 -6.04 -2.73 -7.72
C GLN A 20 -6.79 -3.43 -6.60
N LEU A 21 -7.04 -2.68 -5.53
CA LEU A 21 -7.79 -3.16 -4.38
C LEU A 21 -9.29 -3.09 -4.66
N SER A 22 -10.06 -4.05 -4.13
CA SER A 22 -11.53 -3.97 -4.14
C SER A 22 -11.98 -2.81 -3.29
N ALA A 23 -12.77 -1.93 -3.90
CA ALA A 23 -13.36 -0.77 -3.24
C ALA A 23 -14.29 -1.20 -2.10
N ARG A 24 -15.10 -2.23 -2.34
CA ARG A 24 -15.98 -2.78 -1.31
C ARG A 24 -15.18 -3.31 -0.12
N TYR A 25 -14.08 -4.01 -0.37
CA TYR A 25 -13.26 -4.57 0.70
C TYR A 25 -12.55 -3.50 1.52
N ILE A 26 -12.14 -2.38 0.90
CA ILE A 26 -11.65 -1.21 1.64
C ILE A 26 -12.74 -0.64 2.55
N LEU A 27 -13.97 -0.48 2.06
CA LEU A 27 -15.06 0.03 2.90
C LEU A 27 -15.38 -0.89 4.07
N GLU A 28 -15.46 -2.21 3.83
CA GLU A 28 -15.66 -3.23 4.88
C GLU A 28 -14.52 -3.19 5.92
N TRP A 29 -13.27 -2.98 5.47
CA TRP A 29 -12.12 -2.81 6.35
C TRP A 29 -12.24 -1.57 7.25
N LEU A 30 -12.62 -0.43 6.67
CA LEU A 30 -12.79 0.83 7.40
C LEU A 30 -13.91 0.72 8.43
N GLU A 31 -15.04 0.09 8.08
CA GLU A 31 -16.15 -0.17 9.00
C GLU A 31 -15.72 -1.09 10.15
N THR A 32 -15.03 -2.19 9.83
CA THR A 32 -14.55 -3.17 10.81
C THR A 32 -13.58 -2.56 11.82
N ASN A 33 -12.80 -1.56 11.39
CA ASN A 33 -11.86 -0.83 12.24
C ASN A 33 -12.49 0.40 12.91
N ASN A 34 -13.80 0.61 12.80
CA ASN A 34 -14.53 1.75 13.36
C ASN A 34 -14.08 3.12 12.81
N LEU A 35 -13.42 3.15 11.66
CA LEU A 35 -12.83 4.38 11.09
C LEU A 35 -13.85 5.28 10.38
N LEU A 36 -15.04 4.74 10.10
CA LEU A 36 -16.15 5.49 9.51
C LEU A 36 -17.04 6.16 10.57
N ASN A 37 -16.79 5.93 11.86
CA ASN A 37 -17.75 6.28 12.91
C ASN A 37 -17.99 7.78 13.06
N ASP A 38 -16.97 8.58 12.81
CA ASP A 38 -16.98 10.03 12.99
C ASP A 38 -17.30 10.79 11.69
N LEU A 39 -17.54 10.09 10.58
CA LEU A 39 -18.01 10.73 9.34
C LEU A 39 -19.46 11.19 9.50
N ALA A 40 -19.73 12.41 9.02
CA ALA A 40 -21.07 12.99 8.98
C ALA A 40 -22.01 12.17 8.06
N GLU A 41 -21.51 11.75 6.91
CA GLU A 41 -22.25 10.92 5.94
C GLU A 41 -21.49 9.61 5.73
N LYS A 42 -22.09 8.50 6.19
CA LYS A 42 -21.50 7.16 6.09
C LYS A 42 -22.07 6.41 4.89
N PRO A 43 -21.24 5.65 4.15
CA PRO A 43 -21.74 4.78 3.08
C PRO A 43 -22.55 3.62 3.68
N ASN A 44 -23.63 3.21 3.00
CA ASN A 44 -24.37 1.99 3.36
C ASN A 44 -23.73 0.77 2.68
N ILE A 45 -22.62 0.29 3.23
CA ILE A 45 -21.77 -0.75 2.64
C ILE A 45 -22.54 -2.04 2.33
N LYS A 46 -23.58 -2.36 3.12
CA LYS A 46 -24.39 -3.57 2.92
C LYS A 46 -25.21 -3.53 1.62
N GLU A 47 -25.58 -2.35 1.16
CA GLU A 47 -26.41 -2.15 -0.04
C GLU A 47 -25.59 -1.78 -1.29
N MET A 48 -24.28 -1.54 -1.14
CA MET A 48 -23.40 -1.10 -2.23
C MET A 48 -22.70 -2.30 -2.89
N ASP A 49 -22.71 -2.37 -4.21
CA ASP A 49 -21.85 -3.30 -4.94
C ASP A 49 -20.41 -2.75 -5.08
N GLU A 50 -19.54 -3.46 -5.82
CA GLU A 50 -18.16 -3.00 -6.07
C GLU A 50 -18.12 -1.69 -6.86
N SER A 51 -19.04 -1.49 -7.80
CA SER A 51 -19.11 -0.27 -8.63
C SER A 51 -19.55 0.93 -7.80
N ASP A 52 -20.59 0.77 -6.99
CA ASP A 52 -21.07 1.80 -6.07
C ASP A 52 -19.99 2.18 -5.06
N SER A 53 -19.30 1.17 -4.50
CA SER A 53 -18.18 1.36 -3.57
C SER A 53 -17.04 2.13 -4.22
N LYS A 54 -16.73 1.83 -5.48
CA LYS A 54 -15.68 2.50 -6.23
C LYS A 54 -16.03 3.95 -6.53
N ILE A 55 -17.26 4.22 -6.97
CA ILE A 55 -17.74 5.60 -7.20
C ILE A 55 -17.62 6.41 -5.91
N TRP A 56 -18.12 5.85 -4.80
CA TRP A 56 -18.08 6.51 -3.51
C TRP A 56 -16.64 6.82 -3.06
N LEU A 57 -15.74 5.84 -3.09
CA LEU A 57 -14.35 6.02 -2.66
C LEU A 57 -13.56 6.99 -3.55
N ILE A 58 -13.76 6.94 -4.87
CA ILE A 58 -13.08 7.87 -5.79
C ILE A 58 -13.57 9.29 -5.52
N SER A 59 -14.87 9.51 -5.39
CA SER A 59 -15.42 10.82 -5.04
C SER A 59 -14.96 11.28 -3.67
N PHE A 60 -14.89 10.37 -2.69
CA PHE A 60 -14.41 10.65 -1.34
C PHE A 60 -12.93 11.08 -1.32
N LEU A 61 -12.06 10.38 -2.04
CA LEU A 61 -10.63 10.69 -2.11
C LEU A 61 -10.32 11.93 -2.97
N ALA A 62 -11.15 12.22 -3.98
CA ALA A 62 -11.01 13.41 -4.81
C ALA A 62 -11.55 14.69 -4.15
N ASN A 63 -12.35 14.56 -3.09
CA ASN A 63 -12.95 15.70 -2.40
C ASN A 63 -11.92 16.44 -1.56
N GLU A 64 -11.59 17.66 -1.97
CA GLU A 64 -10.80 18.59 -1.16
C GLU A 64 -11.64 19.11 0.01
N THR A 65 -11.17 18.91 1.24
CA THR A 65 -11.91 19.25 2.46
C THR A 65 -10.97 19.74 3.54
N GLU A 66 -11.43 20.67 4.37
CA GLU A 66 -10.70 21.11 5.57
C GLU A 66 -11.11 20.29 6.82
N ASP A 67 -12.10 19.40 6.70
CA ASP A 67 -12.53 18.55 7.80
C ASP A 67 -11.43 17.56 8.18
N LYS A 68 -10.94 17.69 9.41
CA LYS A 68 -9.81 16.90 9.92
C LYS A 68 -10.11 15.40 9.91
N THR A 69 -11.33 15.00 10.25
CA THR A 69 -11.72 13.59 10.29
C THR A 69 -11.68 12.97 8.90
N THR A 70 -12.27 13.67 7.92
CA THR A 70 -12.25 13.25 6.52
C THR A 70 -10.83 13.16 5.97
N LEU A 71 -9.99 14.16 6.23
CA LEU A 71 -8.57 14.15 5.84
C LEU A 71 -7.80 12.99 6.46
N GLN A 72 -8.01 12.71 7.75
CA GLN A 72 -7.38 11.58 8.44
C GLN A 72 -7.75 10.24 7.79
N LEU A 73 -9.02 10.07 7.40
CA LEU A 73 -9.49 8.87 6.74
C LEU A 73 -8.92 8.72 5.33
N GLN A 74 -8.88 9.82 4.55
CA GLN A 74 -8.24 9.83 3.23
C GLN A 74 -6.76 9.44 3.33
N HIS A 75 -6.02 10.01 4.28
CA HIS A 75 -4.63 9.64 4.54
C HIS A 75 -4.50 8.18 4.96
N THR A 76 -5.40 7.66 5.79
CA THR A 76 -5.39 6.25 6.21
C THR A 76 -5.49 5.29 5.00
N ILE A 77 -6.32 5.63 4.01
CA ILE A 77 -6.43 4.84 2.77
C ILE A 77 -5.14 4.93 1.95
N GLN A 78 -4.51 6.11 1.88
CA GLN A 78 -3.21 6.28 1.21
C GLN A 78 -2.11 5.46 1.89
N GLU A 79 -2.06 5.47 3.22
CA GLU A 79 -1.09 4.72 4.03
C GLU A 79 -1.29 3.21 3.91
N LEU A 80 -2.54 2.75 3.81
CA LEU A 80 -2.87 1.35 3.48
C LEU A 80 -2.29 0.96 2.11
N ILE A 81 -2.55 1.75 1.07
CA ILE A 81 -2.09 1.47 -0.30
C ILE A 81 -0.57 1.47 -0.38
N HIS A 82 0.08 2.45 0.26
CA HIS A 82 1.54 2.55 0.33
C HIS A 82 2.15 1.36 1.08
N SER A 83 1.59 1.01 2.24
CA SER A 83 2.08 -0.14 3.03
C SER A 83 1.90 -1.46 2.29
N LEU A 84 0.78 -1.65 1.59
CA LEU A 84 0.58 -2.83 0.75
C LEU A 84 1.55 -2.87 -0.43
N SER A 85 1.85 -1.73 -1.07
CA SER A 85 2.87 -1.65 -2.12
C SER A 85 4.22 -2.17 -1.64
N HIS A 86 4.67 -1.70 -0.47
CA HIS A 86 5.92 -2.16 0.14
C HIS A 86 5.89 -3.65 0.52
N ILE A 87 4.78 -4.13 1.06
CA ILE A 87 4.60 -5.55 1.42
C ILE A 87 4.69 -6.44 0.17
N PHE A 88 4.02 -6.06 -0.91
CA PHE A 88 4.06 -6.79 -2.18
C PHE A 88 5.46 -6.76 -2.80
N LEU A 89 6.11 -5.60 -2.80
CA LEU A 89 7.44 -5.44 -3.40
C LEU A 89 8.50 -6.25 -2.62
N GLN A 90 8.45 -6.24 -1.28
CA GLN A 90 9.32 -7.06 -0.43
C GLN A 90 9.14 -8.56 -0.71
N SER A 91 7.88 -9.03 -0.71
CA SER A 91 7.58 -10.44 -1.03
C SER A 91 8.02 -10.82 -2.44
N LEU A 92 7.73 -9.97 -3.43
CA LEU A 92 8.17 -10.16 -4.81
C LEU A 92 9.70 -10.27 -4.91
N ALA A 93 10.45 -9.39 -4.26
CA ALA A 93 11.93 -9.45 -4.27
C ALA A 93 12.46 -10.73 -3.62
N ILE A 94 11.87 -11.16 -2.50
CA ILE A 94 12.23 -12.40 -1.80
C ILE A 94 11.99 -13.61 -2.70
N GLU A 95 10.78 -13.76 -3.24
CA GLU A 95 10.39 -14.96 -4.00
C GLU A 95 10.96 -15.00 -5.42
N SER A 96 11.19 -13.84 -6.06
CA SER A 96 11.84 -13.77 -7.38
C SER A 96 13.37 -13.88 -7.31
N GLY A 97 13.98 -13.63 -6.15
CA GLY A 97 15.42 -13.55 -5.97
C GLY A 97 16.07 -12.32 -6.62
N LEU A 98 15.25 -11.36 -7.08
CA LEU A 98 15.73 -10.10 -7.65
C LEU A 98 16.06 -9.10 -6.54
N ASP A 99 17.09 -8.28 -6.77
CA ASP A 99 17.42 -7.20 -5.83
C ASP A 99 16.24 -6.25 -5.73
N ILE A 100 15.78 -6.00 -4.50
CA ILE A 100 14.67 -5.10 -4.20
C ILE A 100 14.88 -3.69 -4.77
N ALA A 101 16.13 -3.26 -4.87
CA ALA A 101 16.48 -1.97 -5.44
C ALA A 101 16.23 -1.92 -6.96
N SER A 102 16.07 -3.06 -7.63
CA SER A 102 15.71 -3.16 -9.04
C SER A 102 14.27 -2.79 -9.32
N PHE A 103 13.44 -2.60 -8.28
CA PHE A 103 12.05 -2.21 -8.41
C PHE A 103 11.81 -0.77 -7.95
N GLY A 104 10.73 -0.21 -8.45
CA GLY A 104 10.14 1.01 -7.93
C GLY A 104 8.63 0.87 -7.82
N GLU A 105 8.01 1.83 -7.14
CA GLU A 105 6.57 1.91 -6.99
C GLU A 105 6.00 3.21 -7.55
N LEU A 106 4.74 3.14 -7.95
CA LEU A 106 3.89 4.29 -8.23
C LEU A 106 2.57 4.12 -7.48
N LEU A 107 2.29 5.07 -6.59
CA LEU A 107 1.06 5.07 -5.81
C LEU A 107 -0.05 5.79 -6.57
N LEU A 108 -1.21 5.15 -6.69
CA LEU A 108 -2.38 5.69 -7.36
C LEU A 108 -3.61 5.59 -6.42
N PRO A 109 -3.59 6.28 -5.26
CA PRO A 109 -4.61 6.13 -4.23
C PRO A 109 -6.02 6.49 -4.74
N ASN A 110 -6.13 7.50 -5.61
CA ASN A 110 -7.41 7.94 -6.19
C ASN A 110 -8.09 6.89 -7.08
N VAL A 111 -7.39 5.82 -7.48
CA VAL A 111 -7.96 4.67 -8.19
C VAL A 111 -7.75 3.37 -7.43
N LEU A 112 -7.46 3.47 -6.12
CA LEU A 112 -7.32 2.36 -5.19
C LEU A 112 -6.26 1.35 -5.63
N SER A 113 -5.17 1.84 -6.20
CA SER A 113 -4.15 0.99 -6.83
C SER A 113 -2.74 1.44 -6.52
N PHE A 114 -1.80 0.52 -6.70
CA PHE A 114 -0.37 0.81 -6.79
C PHE A 114 0.23 0.00 -7.94
N ILE A 115 1.35 0.47 -8.47
CA ILE A 115 2.10 -0.19 -9.53
C ILE A 115 3.49 -0.51 -9.02
N ILE A 116 3.94 -1.74 -9.21
CA ILE A 116 5.34 -2.13 -9.04
C ILE A 116 5.93 -2.28 -10.43
N TYR A 117 7.00 -1.53 -10.73
CA TYR A 117 7.68 -1.59 -12.02
C TYR A 117 9.13 -1.95 -11.85
N ALA A 118 9.71 -2.59 -12.87
CA ALA A 118 11.12 -2.92 -12.86
C ALA A 118 11.97 -1.80 -13.46
N GLY A 119 13.20 -1.66 -12.95
CA GLY A 119 14.22 -0.77 -13.48
C GLY A 119 14.82 -1.28 -14.80
N GLU A 120 15.83 -0.56 -15.29
CA GLU A 120 16.42 -0.75 -16.64
C GLU A 120 16.99 -2.15 -16.93
N SER A 121 17.24 -2.97 -15.92
CA SER A 121 17.96 -4.24 -16.05
C SER A 121 17.08 -5.49 -16.01
N ASP A 122 15.77 -5.36 -15.79
CA ASP A 122 14.89 -6.52 -15.66
C ASP A 122 14.28 -6.92 -17.02
N VAL A 123 14.79 -8.01 -17.59
CA VAL A 123 14.30 -8.58 -18.84
C VAL A 123 13.44 -9.80 -18.51
N GLY A 124 12.18 -9.57 -18.16
CA GLY A 124 11.19 -10.63 -17.97
C GLY A 124 11.02 -11.15 -16.54
N GLY A 125 11.69 -10.58 -15.54
CA GLY A 125 11.61 -11.02 -14.15
C GLY A 125 10.22 -10.83 -13.54
N LEU A 126 9.60 -9.67 -13.75
CA LEU A 126 8.22 -9.43 -13.33
C LEU A 126 7.24 -10.33 -14.10
N SER A 127 7.39 -10.48 -15.41
CA SER A 127 6.56 -11.40 -16.21
C SER A 127 6.68 -12.85 -15.75
N ALA A 128 7.89 -13.34 -15.45
CA ALA A 128 8.12 -14.69 -14.97
C ALA A 128 7.53 -14.89 -13.57
N SER A 129 7.76 -13.93 -12.67
CA SER A 129 7.21 -13.94 -11.31
C SER A 129 5.68 -14.00 -11.33
N PHE A 130 5.03 -13.36 -12.31
CA PHE A 130 3.56 -13.34 -12.40
C PHE A 130 3.03 -14.69 -12.86
N ASN A 131 3.65 -15.26 -13.89
CA ASN A 131 3.18 -16.50 -14.51
C ASN A 131 3.49 -17.75 -13.68
N GLN A 132 4.55 -17.73 -12.86
CA GLN A 132 5.08 -18.92 -12.19
C GLN A 132 5.13 -18.80 -10.66
N GLY A 133 5.26 -17.59 -10.13
CA GLY A 133 5.53 -17.33 -8.71
C GLY A 133 4.41 -16.62 -7.95
N LEU A 134 3.30 -16.25 -8.61
CA LEU A 134 2.28 -15.40 -8.00
C LEU A 134 1.69 -16.01 -6.72
N SER A 135 1.44 -17.32 -6.71
CA SER A 135 0.95 -18.02 -5.50
C SER A 135 1.93 -17.90 -4.35
N GLN A 136 3.22 -18.16 -4.61
CA GLN A 136 4.28 -18.11 -3.61
C GLN A 136 4.43 -16.70 -3.04
N ILE A 137 4.34 -15.68 -3.89
CA ILE A 137 4.37 -14.27 -3.48
C ILE A 137 3.20 -13.93 -2.57
N VAL A 138 1.98 -14.36 -2.92
CA VAL A 138 0.78 -14.13 -2.10
C VAL A 138 0.87 -14.88 -0.77
N ASP A 139 1.33 -16.13 -0.78
CA ASP A 139 1.51 -16.94 0.42
C ASP A 139 2.55 -16.28 1.34
N SER A 140 3.68 -15.84 0.78
CA SER A 140 4.75 -15.14 1.48
C SER A 140 4.30 -13.81 2.09
N ILE A 141 3.44 -13.04 1.40
CA ILE A 141 2.75 -11.88 1.98
C ILE A 141 1.91 -12.30 3.20
N SER A 142 1.16 -13.38 3.08
CA SER A 142 0.25 -13.81 4.13
C SER A 142 0.96 -14.43 5.35
N GLU A 143 2.17 -14.95 5.19
CA GLU A 143 2.88 -15.67 6.26
C GLU A 143 4.09 -14.88 6.79
N GLN A 144 5.01 -14.52 5.89
CA GLN A 144 6.32 -13.98 6.25
C GLN A 144 6.25 -12.50 6.63
N MET A 145 5.43 -11.71 5.92
CA MET A 145 5.37 -10.25 6.09
C MET A 145 4.63 -9.80 7.35
N ARG A 146 4.02 -10.72 8.11
CA ARG A 146 3.34 -10.43 9.38
C ARG A 146 4.32 -9.99 10.47
N SER A 147 5.51 -10.57 10.52
CA SER A 147 6.49 -10.36 11.59
C SER A 147 7.77 -9.71 11.07
N CYS A 148 8.48 -9.02 11.95
CA CYS A 148 9.80 -8.46 11.68
C CYS A 148 10.80 -9.10 12.64
N LYS A 149 12.01 -9.38 12.16
CA LYS A 149 13.11 -9.86 13.00
C LYS A 149 13.48 -8.90 14.14
N PHE A 150 13.05 -7.65 14.06
CA PHE A 150 13.26 -6.62 15.08
C PHE A 150 12.03 -6.39 15.97
N ASP A 151 10.99 -7.22 15.88
CA ASP A 151 9.88 -7.16 16.83
C ASP A 151 10.34 -7.58 18.24
N PRO A 152 9.83 -6.95 19.32
CA PRO A 152 8.73 -5.98 19.34
C PRO A 152 9.14 -4.52 19.03
N SER A 153 10.44 -4.20 19.02
CA SER A 153 10.94 -2.83 18.78
C SER A 153 10.37 -2.25 17.48
N CYS A 154 10.36 -3.02 16.39
CA CYS A 154 9.76 -2.52 15.15
C CYS A 154 8.25 -2.26 15.28
N SER A 155 7.48 -3.22 15.80
CA SER A 155 6.02 -3.09 15.96
C SER A 155 5.56 -2.07 17.00
N GLU A 156 6.34 -1.84 18.05
CA GLU A 156 5.95 -0.97 19.17
C GLU A 156 6.65 0.40 19.14
N ASP A 157 7.90 0.45 18.65
CA ASP A 157 8.76 1.63 18.70
C ASP A 157 9.01 2.29 17.32
N ASP A 158 8.87 1.56 16.21
CA ASP A 158 9.14 2.07 14.85
C ASP A 158 7.93 1.93 13.91
N ASP A 159 6.73 2.29 14.39
CA ASP A 159 5.47 2.35 13.60
C ASP A 159 5.04 1.04 12.92
N GLY A 160 5.73 -0.07 13.17
CA GLY A 160 5.56 -1.32 12.43
C GLY A 160 6.27 -1.35 11.08
N ALA A 161 7.17 -0.40 10.79
CA ALA A 161 7.97 -0.30 9.56
C ALA A 161 9.44 0.05 9.85
N CYS A 162 10.37 -0.76 9.35
CA CYS A 162 11.80 -0.49 9.49
C CYS A 162 12.62 -1.07 8.33
N VAL A 163 13.93 -0.87 8.36
CA VAL A 163 14.91 -1.45 7.41
C VAL A 163 14.93 -2.98 7.37
N GLY A 164 14.35 -3.64 8.38
CA GLY A 164 14.24 -5.10 8.43
C GLY A 164 13.00 -5.67 7.78
N CYS A 165 11.99 -4.86 7.43
CA CYS A 165 10.72 -5.35 6.89
C CYS A 165 10.16 -4.53 5.73
N LEU A 166 9.88 -3.24 5.89
CA LEU A 166 9.16 -2.46 4.88
C LEU A 166 10.00 -1.40 4.18
N HIS A 167 11.09 -0.89 4.77
CA HIS A 167 11.83 0.19 4.11
C HIS A 167 12.54 -0.31 2.85
N LEU A 168 12.38 0.46 1.79
CA LEU A 168 13.05 0.28 0.51
C LEU A 168 14.29 1.18 0.42
N PRO A 169 15.38 0.72 -0.20
CA PRO A 169 16.58 1.53 -0.37
C PRO A 169 16.39 2.66 -1.39
N ARG A 170 15.49 2.48 -2.37
CA ARG A 170 15.08 3.47 -3.38
C ARG A 170 13.76 3.03 -4.01
N GLY A 171 13.18 3.87 -4.88
CA GLY A 171 12.00 3.52 -5.67
C GLY A 171 10.66 3.82 -5.00
N CYS A 172 10.65 4.18 -3.71
CA CYS A 172 9.50 4.73 -3.00
C CYS A 172 9.39 6.24 -3.25
N VAL A 173 8.20 6.71 -3.65
CA VAL A 173 7.95 8.14 -3.94
C VAL A 173 7.82 8.97 -2.65
N GLU A 174 7.32 8.35 -1.58
CA GLU A 174 7.13 8.97 -0.26
C GLU A 174 8.32 8.72 0.69
N PHE A 175 9.45 8.22 0.20
CA PHE A 175 10.69 7.98 0.96
C PHE A 175 10.54 7.16 2.26
N ASN A 176 9.75 6.09 2.24
CA ASN A 176 9.46 5.24 3.39
C ASN A 176 8.69 5.93 4.53
N GLU A 177 8.05 7.07 4.27
CA GLU A 177 7.19 7.73 5.25
C GLU A 177 5.79 7.11 5.28
N LYS A 178 5.13 7.20 6.44
CA LYS A 178 3.73 6.76 6.62
C LYS A 178 3.49 5.29 6.20
N LEU A 179 4.34 4.40 6.72
CA LEU A 179 4.27 2.96 6.50
C LEU A 179 3.92 2.22 7.78
N SER A 180 3.15 1.13 7.67
CA SER A 180 3.00 0.19 8.77
C SER A 180 2.48 -1.18 8.30
N ARG A 181 3.07 -2.26 8.82
CA ARG A 181 2.50 -3.62 8.67
C ARG A 181 1.10 -3.74 9.28
N ALA A 182 0.76 -2.90 10.26
CA ALA A 182 -0.54 -2.96 10.91
C ALA A 182 -1.71 -2.70 9.94
N TYR A 183 -1.49 -1.96 8.85
CA TYR A 183 -2.51 -1.80 7.81
C TYR A 183 -2.90 -3.13 7.16
N ALA A 184 -1.94 -4.03 6.95
CA ALA A 184 -2.19 -5.33 6.34
C ALA A 184 -2.60 -6.41 7.35
N PHE A 185 -2.05 -6.39 8.57
CA PHE A 185 -2.15 -7.49 9.54
C PHE A 185 -2.73 -7.11 10.92
N GLY A 186 -3.06 -5.84 11.13
CA GLY A 186 -3.50 -5.30 12.42
C GLY A 186 -2.35 -5.00 13.37
N GLY A 187 -2.65 -4.24 14.43
CA GLY A 187 -1.69 -3.83 15.44
C GLY A 187 -1.60 -2.32 15.61
N LYS A 188 -0.56 -1.89 16.35
CA LYS A 188 -0.31 -0.48 16.62
C LYS A 188 0.35 0.20 15.42
N THR A 189 -0.03 1.43 15.21
CA THR A 189 0.56 2.37 14.26
C THR A 189 0.94 3.61 15.07
N LYS A 190 2.01 4.33 14.70
CA LYS A 190 2.22 5.70 15.22
C LYS A 190 1.88 6.77 14.20
N SER A 191 1.12 6.40 13.16
CA SER A 191 0.45 7.37 12.31
C SER A 191 -0.33 8.36 13.17
N LEU A 192 -0.24 9.64 12.79
CA LEU A 192 -0.95 10.72 13.45
C LEU A 192 -2.47 10.59 13.30
N THR A 193 -2.94 9.79 12.34
CA THR A 193 -4.35 9.64 11.97
C THR A 193 -5.00 8.48 12.73
N VAL A 194 -4.44 7.29 12.64
CA VAL A 194 -4.93 6.07 13.28
C VAL A 194 -3.80 5.49 14.11
N LYS A 195 -4.07 5.17 15.39
CA LYS A 195 -3.06 4.62 16.32
C LYS A 195 -3.11 3.10 16.47
N ASN A 196 -4.24 2.49 16.11
CA ASN A 196 -4.43 1.07 16.29
C ASN A 196 -5.41 0.53 15.24
N ILE A 197 -4.93 -0.40 14.42
CA ILE A 197 -5.72 -1.17 13.47
C ILE A 197 -6.16 -2.45 14.16
N LEU A 198 -7.46 -2.60 14.40
CA LEU A 198 -8.05 -3.76 15.06
C LEU A 198 -7.94 -5.03 14.19
N VAL A 199 -8.08 -4.87 12.88
CA VAL A 199 -8.02 -5.96 11.90
C VAL A 199 -7.26 -5.50 10.68
N GLY A 200 -6.23 -6.26 10.32
CA GLY A 200 -5.49 -6.04 9.08
C GLY A 200 -6.35 -6.22 7.84
N PHE A 201 -6.06 -5.45 6.79
CA PHE A 201 -6.79 -5.52 5.53
C PHE A 201 -6.81 -6.93 4.93
N LEU A 202 -5.72 -7.69 5.05
CA LEU A 202 -5.62 -9.05 4.52
C LEU A 202 -6.30 -10.09 5.42
N ASP A 203 -6.73 -9.72 6.63
CA ASP A 203 -7.33 -10.61 7.62
C ASP A 203 -8.84 -10.48 7.77
N ILE A 204 -9.50 -9.58 7.02
CA ILE A 204 -10.93 -9.31 7.15
C ILE A 204 -11.78 -10.58 6.93
N LYS A 205 -11.37 -11.48 6.02
CA LYS A 205 -12.10 -12.72 5.72
C LYS A 205 -11.82 -13.88 6.70
N ASN A 206 -10.85 -13.72 7.60
CA ASN A 206 -10.53 -14.70 8.64
C ASN A 206 -11.35 -14.47 9.93
N LYS A 207 -12.32 -13.55 9.90
CA LYS A 207 -13.26 -13.26 10.98
C LYS A 207 -14.55 -14.08 10.90
#